data_AF-A0A2V9JZK3-F1
#
_entry.id   AF-A0A2V9JZK3-F1
#
_cell.length_a   1.000
_cell.length_b   1.000
_cell.length_c   1.000
_cell.angle_alpha   90.00
_cell.angle_beta   90.00
_cell.angle_gamma   90.00
#
_symmetry.space_group_name_H-M   'P 1'
#
loop_
_entity.id
_entity.type
_entity.pdbx_description
1 polymer ?
#
loop_
_entity_poly.entity_id
_entity_poly.type
_entity_poly.pdbx_seq_one_letter_code
_entity_poly.pdbx_strand_id
1 'polypeptide(L)'
;MAFYIRGAVEMRGILPAELARTRDLKKRLKRIIELKFEQFADHRAFLAALFRTAVDPESPLSPFGEETRAIREEAVDWFRQALEGTTEKVPPDFLPYLPRLFWLYQMGLILFWIYDGSKGQARTRSLVDGTLDLIVRGLRLARLPLMGSLRASVVRLLRTVESSG
;
A
#
# COMPACT_ATOMS: atom_id res chain seq x y z
N MET A 1 0.05 -13.23 15.36
CA MET A 1 -1.34 -12.81 15.09
C MET A 1 -1.81 -11.57 15.87
N ALA A 2 -1.69 -11.52 17.21
CA ALA A 2 -2.17 -10.38 18.02
C ALA A 2 -1.63 -9.00 17.60
N PHE A 3 -0.37 -8.93 17.15
CA PHE A 3 0.25 -7.70 16.61
C PHE A 3 -0.53 -7.12 15.42
N TYR A 4 -0.89 -7.96 14.46
CA TYR A 4 -1.63 -7.54 13.26
C TYR A 4 -3.06 -7.11 13.58
N ILE A 5 -3.75 -7.84 14.46
CA ILE A 5 -5.12 -7.53 14.90
C ILE A 5 -5.16 -6.16 15.59
N ARG A 6 -4.21 -5.90 16.48
CA ARG A 6 -4.10 -4.59 17.16
C ARG A 6 -3.90 -3.47 16.14
N GLY A 7 -3.02 -3.67 15.16
CA GLY A 7 -2.79 -2.70 14.10
C GLY A 7 -4.05 -2.43 13.24
N ALA A 8 -4.86 -3.45 12.98
CA ALA A 8 -6.13 -3.28 12.26
C ALA A 8 -7.16 -2.45 13.05
N VAL A 9 -7.28 -2.69 14.37
CA VAL A 9 -8.17 -1.92 15.25
C VAL A 9 -7.79 -0.44 15.29
N GLU A 10 -6.50 -0.13 15.40
CA GLU A 10 -6.01 1.24 15.43
C GLU A 10 -6.25 1.97 14.09
N MET A 11 -5.99 1.30 12.96
CA MET A 11 -6.29 1.82 11.62
C MET A 11 -7.77 2.22 11.50
N ARG A 12 -8.70 1.37 11.98
CA ARG A 12 -10.14 1.66 12.00
C ARG A 12 -10.51 2.90 12.81
N GLY A 13 -9.79 3.17 13.89
CA GLY A 13 -10.01 4.35 14.73
C GLY A 13 -9.53 5.67 14.10
N ILE A 14 -8.57 5.62 13.17
CA ILE A 14 -7.86 6.82 12.68
C ILE A 14 -8.21 7.13 11.21
N LEU A 15 -8.12 6.12 10.34
CA LEU A 15 -8.18 6.35 8.89
C LEU A 15 -9.49 6.96 8.38
N PRO A 16 -10.69 6.59 8.85
CA PRO A 16 -11.93 7.19 8.35
C PRO A 16 -11.93 8.72 8.43
N ALA A 17 -11.53 9.27 9.59
CA ALA A 17 -11.48 10.71 9.80
C ALA A 17 -10.36 11.38 9.00
N GLU A 18 -9.16 10.80 8.98
CA GLU A 18 -8.03 11.38 8.23
C GLU A 18 -8.27 11.36 6.72
N LEU A 19 -8.84 10.28 6.18
CA LEU A 19 -9.21 10.21 4.78
C LEU A 19 -10.31 11.24 4.47
N ALA A 20 -11.30 11.45 5.33
CA ALA A 20 -12.35 12.45 5.08
C ALA A 20 -11.82 13.89 4.94
N ARG A 21 -10.65 14.22 5.51
CA ARG A 21 -10.06 15.57 5.48
C ARG A 21 -9.51 16.02 4.13
N THR A 22 -9.30 15.10 3.18
CA THR A 22 -8.69 15.44 1.90
C THR A 22 -9.20 14.57 0.76
N ARG A 23 -9.41 15.19 -0.40
CA ARG A 23 -9.72 14.49 -1.66
C ARG A 23 -8.51 14.30 -2.58
N ASP A 24 -7.33 14.73 -2.14
CA ASP A 24 -6.09 14.54 -2.89
C ASP A 24 -5.57 13.09 -2.75
N LEU A 25 -5.42 12.39 -3.88
CA LEU A 25 -5.03 10.96 -3.89
C LEU A 25 -3.67 10.73 -3.22
N LYS A 26 -2.68 11.58 -3.51
CA LYS A 26 -1.33 11.43 -2.95
C LYS A 26 -1.40 11.51 -1.42
N LYS A 27 -2.07 12.52 -0.87
CA LYS A 27 -2.21 12.70 0.59
C LYS A 27 -2.93 11.52 1.24
N ARG A 28 -3.99 11.01 0.61
CA ARG A 28 -4.75 9.85 1.11
C ARG A 28 -3.88 8.60 1.17
N LEU A 29 -3.18 8.26 0.08
CA LEU A 29 -2.27 7.13 0.01
C LEU A 29 -1.12 7.27 1.00
N LYS A 30 -0.54 8.48 1.08
CA LYS A 30 0.57 8.78 2.00
C LYS A 30 0.16 8.53 3.45
N ARG A 31 -1.02 8.99 3.88
CA ARG A 31 -1.47 8.80 5.26
C ARG A 31 -1.62 7.33 5.65
N ILE A 32 -2.17 6.50 4.76
CA ILE A 32 -2.30 5.05 5.00
C ILE A 32 -0.91 4.40 5.21
N ILE A 33 0.07 4.82 4.41
CA ILE A 33 1.46 4.32 4.47
C ILE A 33 2.17 4.81 5.73
N GLU A 34 2.09 6.11 6.04
CA GLU A 34 2.71 6.71 7.22
C GLU A 34 2.15 6.11 8.51
N LEU A 35 0.83 5.94 8.60
CA LEU A 35 0.22 5.32 9.77
C LEU A 35 0.73 3.87 9.95
N LYS A 36 0.96 3.13 8.87
CA LYS A 36 1.58 1.80 8.97
C LYS A 36 3.02 1.85 9.51
N PHE A 37 3.80 2.88 9.15
CA PHE A 37 5.12 3.07 9.74
C PHE A 37 5.06 3.49 11.20
N GLU A 38 4.13 4.36 11.57
CA GLU A 38 3.88 4.77 12.96
C GLU A 38 3.61 3.55 13.85
N GLN A 39 2.72 2.65 13.40
CA GLN A 39 2.40 1.39 14.09
C GLN A 39 3.62 0.47 14.30
N PHE A 40 4.56 0.54 13.37
CA PHE A 40 5.72 -0.36 13.32
C PHE A 40 6.95 0.26 13.97
N ALA A 41 6.95 1.56 14.24
CA ALA A 41 8.11 2.33 14.67
C ALA A 41 8.75 1.75 15.95
N ASP A 42 7.94 1.49 16.97
CA ASP A 42 8.38 0.95 18.27
C ASP A 42 8.88 -0.50 18.17
N HIS A 43 8.55 -1.19 17.07
CA HIS A 43 8.87 -2.59 16.84
C HIS A 43 9.79 -2.79 15.64
N ARG A 44 10.45 -1.74 15.13
CA ARG A 44 11.22 -1.82 13.88
C ARG A 44 12.35 -2.85 13.91
N ALA A 45 13.12 -2.91 15.00
CA ALA A 45 14.20 -3.89 15.16
C ALA A 45 13.66 -5.33 15.24
N PHE A 46 12.53 -5.51 15.92
CA PHE A 46 11.83 -6.78 15.99
C PHE A 46 11.28 -7.20 14.61
N LEU A 47 10.69 -6.27 13.86
CA LEU A 47 10.20 -6.50 12.50
C LEU A 47 11.34 -6.88 11.54
N ALA A 48 12.53 -6.28 11.68
CA ALA A 48 13.69 -6.66 10.91
C ALA A 48 14.10 -8.13 11.14
N ALA A 49 14.04 -8.59 12.40
CA ALA A 49 14.30 -9.97 12.76
C ALA A 49 13.18 -10.91 12.26
N LEU A 50 11.92 -10.50 12.43
CA LEU A 50 10.74 -11.27 12.01
C LEU A 50 10.66 -11.41 10.49
N PHE A 51 11.11 -10.41 9.73
CA PHE A 51 11.10 -10.45 8.27
C PHE A 51 11.88 -11.65 7.73
N ARG A 52 12.98 -12.06 8.38
CA ARG A 52 13.74 -13.25 7.98
C ARG A 52 12.89 -14.53 8.02
N THR A 53 11.92 -14.59 8.92
CA THR A 53 10.98 -15.72 9.08
C THR A 53 9.64 -15.50 8.37
N ALA A 54 9.23 -14.26 8.11
CA ALA A 54 7.96 -13.92 7.48
C ALA A 54 8.05 -13.87 5.94
N VAL A 55 9.26 -13.87 5.37
CA VAL A 55 9.48 -14.10 3.93
C VAL A 55 9.34 -15.56 3.54
N ASP A 56 9.25 -16.49 4.51
CA ASP A 56 8.84 -17.86 4.24
C ASP A 56 7.35 -17.88 3.84
N PRO A 57 6.99 -18.30 2.61
CA PRO A 57 5.60 -18.34 2.15
C PRO A 57 4.71 -19.23 3.03
N GLU A 58 5.26 -20.27 3.64
CA GLU A 58 4.54 -21.24 4.49
C GLU A 58 4.40 -20.75 5.94
N SER A 59 4.97 -19.58 6.25
CA SER A 59 4.87 -19.01 7.59
C SER A 59 3.44 -18.52 7.86
N PRO A 60 2.81 -18.89 8.99
CA PRO A 60 1.50 -18.36 9.38
C PRO A 60 1.54 -16.86 9.73
N LEU A 61 2.74 -16.28 9.77
CA LEU A 61 2.99 -14.83 9.95
C LEU A 61 3.26 -14.12 8.62
N SER A 62 3.35 -14.86 7.51
CA SER A 62 3.49 -14.28 6.18
C SER A 62 2.30 -13.36 5.92
N PRO A 63 2.53 -12.09 5.52
CA PRO A 63 1.44 -11.20 5.12
C PRO A 63 0.75 -11.68 3.83
N PHE A 64 1.32 -12.69 3.15
CA PHE A 64 0.78 -13.30 1.94
C PHE A 64 0.06 -14.63 2.19
N GLY A 65 0.23 -15.25 3.37
CA GLY A 65 -0.40 -16.52 3.73
C GLY A 65 -1.92 -16.44 3.90
N GLU A 66 -2.57 -17.60 3.97
CA GLU A 66 -4.04 -17.68 4.09
C GLU A 66 -4.52 -17.21 5.47
N GLU A 67 -3.73 -17.48 6.53
CA GLU A 67 -4.04 -17.08 7.91
C GLU A 67 -4.15 -15.55 8.06
N THR A 68 -3.38 -14.80 7.27
CA THR A 68 -3.38 -13.32 7.30
C THR A 68 -4.34 -12.71 6.29
N ARG A 69 -5.10 -13.51 5.52
CA ARG A 69 -5.99 -13.04 4.46
C ARG A 69 -6.99 -12.00 4.92
N ALA A 70 -7.69 -12.23 6.03
CA ALA A 70 -8.69 -11.28 6.52
C ALA A 70 -8.09 -9.90 6.84
N ILE A 71 -6.92 -9.88 7.49
CA ILE A 71 -6.17 -8.66 7.80
C ILE A 71 -5.67 -7.98 6.52
N ARG A 72 -5.21 -8.79 5.57
CA ARG A 72 -4.72 -8.32 4.26
C ARG A 72 -5.85 -7.65 3.47
N GLU A 73 -7.04 -8.25 3.43
CA GLU A 73 -8.19 -7.67 2.73
C GLU A 73 -8.68 -6.39 3.41
N GLU A 74 -8.68 -6.33 4.75
CA GLU A 74 -8.94 -5.08 5.48
C GLU A 74 -7.91 -4.00 5.13
N ALA A 75 -6.63 -4.35 5.05
CA ALA A 75 -5.58 -3.41 4.66
C ALA A 75 -5.72 -2.92 3.22
N VAL A 76 -6.15 -3.79 2.29
CA VAL A 76 -6.45 -3.45 0.89
C VAL A 76 -7.64 -2.50 0.79
N ASP A 77 -8.65 -2.70 1.64
CA ASP A 77 -9.86 -1.88 1.63
C ASP A 77 -9.58 -0.41 1.93
N TRP A 78 -8.59 -0.09 2.78
CA TRP A 78 -8.18 1.29 2.99
C TRP A 78 -7.69 1.98 1.71
N PHE A 79 -7.00 1.24 0.83
CA PHE A 79 -6.58 1.77 -0.47
C PHE A 79 -7.76 1.92 -1.45
N ARG A 80 -8.76 1.03 -1.37
CA ARG A 80 -10.02 1.16 -2.10
C ARG A 80 -10.76 2.43 -1.68
N GLN A 81 -10.95 2.64 -0.38
CA GLN A 81 -11.55 3.86 0.16
C GLN A 81 -10.74 5.13 -0.20
N ALA A 82 -9.41 5.03 -0.27
CA ALA A 82 -8.58 6.13 -0.74
C ALA A 82 -8.88 6.50 -2.20
N LEU A 83 -9.09 5.52 -3.07
CA LEU A 83 -9.44 5.71 -4.47
C LEU A 83 -10.88 6.23 -4.64
N GLU A 84 -11.85 5.74 -3.86
CA GLU A 84 -13.24 6.16 -3.97
C GLU A 84 -13.45 7.62 -3.52
N GLY A 85 -12.74 8.06 -2.47
CA GLY A 85 -12.87 9.41 -1.92
C GLY A 85 -12.07 10.50 -2.65
N THR A 86 -11.30 10.15 -3.68
CA THR A 86 -10.41 11.10 -4.36
C THR A 86 -11.13 11.95 -5.42
N THR A 87 -10.58 13.12 -5.75
CA THR A 87 -10.95 13.87 -6.97
C THR A 87 -10.12 13.46 -8.19
N GLU A 88 -9.02 12.72 -7.97
CA GLU A 88 -8.16 12.25 -9.04
C GLU A 88 -8.94 11.33 -9.98
N LYS A 89 -8.83 11.58 -11.29
CA LYS A 89 -9.50 10.76 -12.28
C LYS A 89 -8.62 9.55 -12.58
N VAL A 90 -9.10 8.37 -12.22
CA VAL A 90 -8.41 7.09 -12.44
C VAL A 90 -9.06 6.37 -13.60
N PRO A 91 -8.29 5.75 -14.53
CA PRO A 91 -8.85 4.88 -15.55
C PRO A 91 -9.74 3.76 -14.93
N PRO A 92 -11.00 3.58 -15.38
CA PRO A 92 -11.89 2.59 -14.79
C PRO A 92 -11.36 1.15 -14.85
N ASP A 93 -10.59 0.84 -15.89
CA ASP A 93 -9.94 -0.46 -16.10
C ASP A 93 -8.76 -0.71 -15.14
N PHE A 94 -8.28 0.30 -14.42
CA PHE A 94 -7.26 0.14 -13.38
C PHE A 94 -7.86 -0.07 -11.99
N LEU A 95 -9.06 0.48 -11.74
CA LEU A 95 -9.69 0.52 -10.40
C LEU A 95 -9.78 -0.84 -9.71
N PRO A 96 -10.10 -1.96 -10.38
CA PRO A 96 -10.16 -3.27 -9.72
C PRO A 96 -8.82 -3.68 -9.09
N TYR A 97 -7.71 -3.32 -9.73
CA TYR A 97 -6.39 -3.84 -9.39
C TYR A 97 -5.58 -2.92 -8.48
N LEU A 98 -5.82 -1.60 -8.53
CA LEU A 98 -5.03 -0.61 -7.80
C LEU A 98 -5.01 -0.81 -6.28
N PRO A 99 -6.12 -1.16 -5.59
CA PRO A 99 -6.09 -1.38 -4.15
C PRO A 99 -5.05 -2.43 -3.73
N ARG A 100 -5.05 -3.59 -4.40
CA ARG A 100 -4.09 -4.68 -4.16
C ARG A 100 -2.68 -4.25 -4.51
N LEU A 101 -2.49 -3.56 -5.64
CA LEU A 101 -1.19 -3.04 -6.06
C LEU A 101 -0.60 -2.03 -5.05
N PHE A 102 -1.42 -1.12 -4.52
CA PHE A 102 -0.97 -0.16 -3.53
C PHE A 102 -0.61 -0.81 -2.20
N TRP A 103 -1.33 -1.86 -1.80
CA TRP A 103 -0.92 -2.68 -0.67
C TRP A 103 0.43 -3.37 -0.91
N LEU A 104 0.66 -3.95 -2.10
CA LEU A 104 1.96 -4.56 -2.45
C LEU A 104 3.09 -3.52 -2.44
N TYR A 105 2.82 -2.35 -3.00
CA TYR A 105 3.72 -1.21 -2.93
C TYR A 105 4.04 -0.83 -1.48
N GLN A 106 3.04 -0.78 -0.59
CA GLN A 106 3.26 -0.56 0.85
C GLN A 106 4.17 -1.65 1.46
N MET A 107 4.01 -2.93 1.09
CA MET A 107 4.89 -3.99 1.58
C MET A 107 6.35 -3.76 1.15
N GLY A 108 6.57 -3.35 -0.10
CA GLY A 108 7.89 -2.96 -0.60
C GLY A 108 8.48 -1.76 0.16
N LEU A 109 7.65 -0.76 0.48
CA LEU A 109 8.09 0.38 1.27
C LEU A 109 8.42 0.01 2.72
N ILE A 110 7.66 -0.90 3.35
CA ILE A 110 7.95 -1.40 4.70
C ILE A 110 9.31 -2.09 4.70
N LEU A 111 9.59 -2.91 3.70
CA LEU A 111 10.90 -3.54 3.55
C LEU A 111 12.01 -2.49 3.46
N PHE A 112 11.86 -1.50 2.57
CA PHE A 112 12.84 -0.42 2.45
C PHE A 112 13.02 0.36 3.75
N TRP A 113 11.91 0.69 4.42
CA TRP A 113 11.88 1.40 5.70
C TRP A 113 12.58 0.63 6.81
N ILE A 114 12.44 -0.70 6.86
CA ILE A 114 13.18 -1.53 7.81
C ILE A 114 14.69 -1.33 7.64
N TYR A 115 15.19 -1.31 6.41
CA TYR A 115 16.62 -1.15 6.12
C TYR A 115 17.12 0.30 6.06
N ASP A 116 16.25 1.32 6.15
CA ASP A 116 16.67 2.71 6.06
C ASP A 116 17.37 3.22 7.33
N GLY A 117 18.70 3.11 7.38
CA GLY A 117 19.54 3.62 8.47
C GLY A 117 19.70 5.15 8.50
N SER A 118 19.09 5.91 7.58
CA SER A 118 19.23 7.37 7.56
C SER A 118 18.57 8.04 8.78
N LYS A 119 19.04 9.23 9.16
CA LYS A 119 18.53 9.99 10.31
C LYS A 119 17.02 10.22 10.16
N GLY A 120 16.27 9.67 11.10
CA GLY A 120 14.81 9.71 11.09
C GLY A 120 14.20 9.13 9.81
N GLN A 121 14.85 8.21 9.10
CA GLN A 121 14.32 7.60 7.86
C GLN A 121 14.01 8.60 6.75
N ALA A 122 14.93 9.54 6.53
CA ALA A 122 14.82 10.56 5.48
C ALA A 122 14.73 9.96 4.07
N ARG A 123 15.42 8.84 3.82
CA ARG A 123 15.35 8.15 2.51
C ARG A 123 13.98 7.53 2.29
N THR A 124 13.38 6.89 3.30
CA THR A 124 12.01 6.37 3.19
C THR A 124 11.02 7.47 2.90
N ARG A 125 11.08 8.61 3.60
CA ARG A 125 10.18 9.74 3.32
C ARG A 125 10.33 10.24 1.88
N SER A 126 11.58 10.43 1.43
CA SER A 126 11.84 10.86 0.05
C SER A 126 11.34 9.84 -0.97
N LEU A 127 11.50 8.54 -0.69
CA LEU A 127 11.00 7.47 -1.54
C LEU A 127 9.48 7.56 -1.64
N VAL A 128 8.77 7.53 -0.51
CA VAL A 128 7.30 7.61 -0.43
C VAL A 128 6.77 8.82 -1.19
N ASP A 129 7.32 10.00 -0.94
CA ASP A 129 6.85 11.24 -1.57
C ASP A 129 7.08 11.21 -3.09
N GLY A 130 8.26 10.77 -3.53
CA GLY A 130 8.62 10.69 -4.94
C GLY A 130 7.82 9.64 -5.71
N THR A 131 7.69 8.42 -5.17
CA THR A 131 6.94 7.35 -5.85
C THR A 131 5.45 7.61 -5.88
N LEU A 132 4.87 8.23 -4.84
CA LEU A 132 3.47 8.66 -4.90
C LEU A 132 3.23 9.77 -5.94
N ASP A 133 4.16 10.72 -6.10
CA ASP A 133 4.08 11.71 -7.18
C ASP A 133 4.11 11.04 -8.56
N LEU A 134 5.00 10.06 -8.75
CA LEU A 134 5.08 9.29 -9.99
C LEU A 134 3.81 8.49 -10.25
N ILE A 135 3.22 7.86 -9.23
CA ILE A 135 1.96 7.13 -9.34
C ILE A 135 0.84 8.06 -9.82
N VAL A 136 0.63 9.22 -9.17
CA VAL A 136 -0.43 10.15 -9.55
C VAL A 136 -0.21 10.67 -10.97
N ARG A 137 1.03 11.02 -11.34
CA ARG A 137 1.36 11.42 -12.72
C ARG A 137 1.10 10.29 -13.72
N GLY A 138 1.47 9.06 -13.39
CA GLY A 138 1.22 7.87 -14.21
C GLY A 138 -0.26 7.62 -14.46
N LEU A 139 -1.10 7.77 -13.42
CA LEU A 139 -2.56 7.66 -13.55
C LEU A 139 -3.14 8.73 -14.48
N ARG A 140 -2.63 9.97 -14.41
CA ARG A 140 -3.02 11.05 -15.33
C ARG A 140 -2.61 10.76 -16.76
N LEU A 141 -1.38 10.28 -16.96
CA LEU A 141 -0.87 9.92 -18.29
C LEU A 141 -1.67 8.75 -18.90
N ALA A 142 -1.99 7.72 -18.12
CA ALA A 142 -2.76 6.56 -18.57
C ALA A 142 -4.18 6.90 -19.10
N ARG A 143 -4.68 8.10 -18.79
CA ARG A 143 -5.96 8.61 -19.32
C ARG A 143 -5.85 9.24 -20.70
N LEU A 144 -4.64 9.55 -21.17
CA LEU A 144 -4.46 10.14 -22.49
C LEU A 144 -4.87 9.12 -23.57
N PRO A 145 -5.59 9.54 -24.63
CA PRO A 145 -6.10 8.63 -25.66
C PRO A 145 -5.00 7.78 -26.33
N LEU A 146 -3.79 8.34 -26.50
CA LEU A 146 -2.65 7.66 -27.11
C LEU A 146 -2.11 6.49 -26.25
N MET A 147 -2.46 6.42 -24.97
CA MET A 147 -1.94 5.40 -24.05
C MET A 147 -2.72 4.08 -24.07
N GLY A 148 -3.71 3.91 -24.96
CA GLY A 148 -4.59 2.73 -24.96
C GLY A 148 -3.86 1.37 -25.00
N SER A 149 -2.86 1.21 -25.87
CA SER A 149 -2.09 -0.04 -26.01
C SER A 149 -1.21 -0.35 -24.79
N LEU A 150 -0.55 0.67 -24.25
CA LEU A 150 0.22 0.57 -23.03
C LEU A 150 -0.68 0.26 -21.83
N ARG A 151 -1.82 0.95 -21.73
CA ARG A 151 -2.83 0.73 -20.67
C ARG A 151 -3.32 -0.71 -20.67
N ALA A 152 -3.69 -1.25 -21.84
CA ALA A 152 -4.08 -2.65 -21.96
C ALA A 152 -2.98 -3.62 -21.53
N SER A 153 -1.71 -3.29 -21.82
CA SER A 153 -0.57 -4.10 -21.40
C SER A 153 -0.36 -4.07 -19.89
N VAL A 154 -0.51 -2.91 -19.27
CA VAL A 154 -0.50 -2.77 -17.81
C VAL A 154 -1.64 -3.56 -17.18
N VAL A 155 -2.87 -3.45 -17.69
CA VAL A 155 -4.01 -4.25 -17.19
C VAL A 155 -3.73 -5.75 -17.26
N ARG A 156 -3.14 -6.23 -18.37
CA ARG A 156 -2.76 -7.65 -18.48
C ARG A 156 -1.78 -8.08 -17.39
N LEU A 157 -0.80 -7.24 -17.06
CA LEU A 157 0.14 -7.50 -15.96
C LEU A 157 -0.57 -7.41 -14.60
N LEU A 158 -1.47 -6.46 -14.40
CA LEU A 158 -2.19 -6.31 -13.15
C LEU A 158 -3.08 -7.52 -12.84
N ARG A 159 -3.62 -8.19 -13.86
CA ARG A 159 -4.37 -9.45 -13.68
C ARG A 159 -3.52 -10.57 -13.11
N THR A 160 -2.22 -10.63 -13.39
CA THR A 160 -1.36 -11.68 -12.84
C THR A 160 -1.21 -11.55 -11.33
N VAL A 161 -1.34 -10.32 -10.81
CA VAL A 161 -1.26 -10.02 -9.37
C VAL A 161 -2.52 -10.45 -8.62
N GLU A 162 -3.69 -10.46 -9.27
CA GLU A 162 -4.93 -10.98 -8.68
C GLU A 162 -5.05 -12.50 -8.77
N SER A 163 -4.47 -13.14 -9.79
CA SER A 163 -4.59 -14.59 -10.01
C SER A 163 -3.76 -15.46 -9.06
N SER A 164 -2.95 -14.87 -8.18
CA SER A 164 -2.09 -15.59 -7.22
C SER A 164 -2.75 -15.79 -5.84
N GLY A 165 -4.06 -16.04 -5.82
CA GLY A 165 -4.83 -16.37 -4.61
C GLY A 165 -5.44 -17.76 -4.72
#